data_AF-A0A848DC29-F1
#
_entry.id   AF-A0A848DC29-F1
#
_cell.length_a   1.000
_cell.length_b   1.000
_cell.length_c   1.000
_cell.angle_alpha   90.00
_cell.angle_beta   90.00
_cell.angle_gamma   90.00
#
_symmetry.space_group_name_H-M   'P 1'
#
loop_
_entity.id
_entity.type
_entity.pdbx_description
1 polymer ?
#
loop_
_entity_poly.entity_id
_entity_poly.type
_entity_poly.pdbx_seq_one_letter_code
_entity_poly.pdbx_strand_id
1 'polypeptide(L)'
;MFYIGPGADELTDEHEGYVSGRCPDGSLTGIWTDVRDEPGAYSGYVPACECGWTGDAADPTPAGHHAAQRRWLTDHFALLVRELPALARVDVTERDFLWSGVPAVVRTPPAGHTVS
;
A
#
# COMPACT_ATOMS: atom_id res chain seq x y z
N MET A 1 -2.94 13.52 9.15
CA MET A 1 -4.04 12.85 9.88
C MET A 1 -4.38 11.56 9.16
N PHE A 2 -4.46 10.46 9.92
CA PHE A 2 -4.79 9.14 9.41
C PHE A 2 -6.29 8.97 9.18
N TYR A 3 -6.63 8.09 8.25
CA TYR A 3 -7.98 7.66 7.95
C TYR A 3 -8.04 6.16 8.13
N ILE A 4 -8.90 5.76 9.05
CA ILE A 4 -9.27 4.37 9.21
C ILE A 4 -10.63 4.21 8.56
N GLY A 5 -10.76 3.24 7.67
CA GLY A 5 -11.99 3.02 6.92
C GLY A 5 -13.08 2.35 7.77
N PRO A 6 -14.32 2.29 7.29
CA PRO A 6 -15.38 1.55 7.97
C PRO A 6 -15.03 0.06 8.02
N GLY A 7 -15.00 -0.52 9.22
CA GLY A 7 -14.60 -1.93 9.44
C GLY A 7 -13.18 -2.12 9.95
N ALA A 8 -12.58 -1.08 10.55
CA ALA A 8 -11.33 -1.14 11.30
C ALA A 8 -11.27 -2.35 12.25
N ASP A 9 -10.61 -3.40 11.79
CA ASP A 9 -10.24 -4.59 12.55
C ASP A 9 -8.76 -4.92 12.27
N GLU A 10 -8.24 -5.93 12.96
CA GLU A 10 -6.86 -6.41 12.81
C GLU A 10 -6.49 -6.73 11.35
N LEU A 11 -7.46 -7.00 10.45
CA LEU A 11 -7.20 -7.31 9.04
C LEU A 11 -6.96 -6.06 8.18
N THR A 12 -7.35 -4.89 8.68
CA THR A 12 -7.20 -3.60 7.97
C THR A 12 -6.19 -2.67 8.61
N ASP A 13 -5.55 -3.09 9.71
CA ASP A 13 -4.63 -2.28 10.51
C ASP A 13 -3.39 -1.87 9.69
N GLU A 14 -2.91 -2.74 8.79
CA GLU A 14 -1.79 -2.43 7.87
C GLU A 14 -2.21 -1.51 6.69
N HIS A 15 -3.46 -1.07 6.68
CA HIS A 15 -4.05 -0.31 5.60
C HIS A 15 -4.58 1.06 6.02
N GLU A 16 -3.94 1.71 7.00
CA GLU A 16 -4.27 3.09 7.35
C GLU A 16 -4.03 4.04 6.17
N GLY A 17 -5.06 4.81 5.82
CA GLY A 17 -5.02 5.79 4.75
C GLY A 17 -4.52 7.14 5.22
N TYR A 18 -3.89 7.90 4.34
CA TYR A 18 -3.52 9.29 4.61
C TYR A 18 -3.51 10.12 3.33
N VAL A 19 -3.55 11.44 3.48
CA VAL A 19 -3.32 12.38 2.38
C VAL A 19 -1.88 12.87 2.47
N SER A 20 -1.08 12.48 1.50
CA SER A 20 0.29 12.94 1.33
C SER A 20 0.32 14.26 0.55
N GLY A 21 1.17 15.19 0.98
CA GLY A 21 1.42 16.45 0.29
C GLY A 21 2.47 16.22 -0.79
N ARG A 22 2.18 16.65 -2.02
CA ARG A 22 3.16 16.65 -3.10
C ARG A 22 3.96 17.94 -3.07
N CYS A 23 5.21 17.87 -2.66
CA CYS A 23 6.13 19.00 -2.67
C CYS A 23 6.40 19.50 -4.11
N PRO A 24 6.85 20.76 -4.30
CA PRO A 24 7.16 21.30 -5.62
C PRO A 24 8.23 20.52 -6.39
N ASP A 25 9.13 19.85 -5.68
CA ASP A 25 10.15 18.96 -6.25
C ASP A 25 9.61 17.57 -6.64
N GLY A 26 8.32 17.32 -6.39
CA GLY A 26 7.64 16.06 -6.65
C GLY A 26 7.74 15.03 -5.53
N SER A 27 8.49 15.30 -4.45
CA SER A 27 8.52 14.42 -3.29
C SER A 27 7.17 14.39 -2.56
N LEU A 28 6.93 13.30 -1.81
CA LEU A 28 5.70 13.06 -1.08
C LEU A 28 5.98 13.12 0.43
N THR A 29 5.09 13.77 1.18
CA THR A 29 5.17 13.74 2.65
C THR A 29 4.81 12.36 3.20
N GLY A 30 5.35 12.06 4.38
CA GLY A 30 5.04 10.84 5.11
C GLY A 30 3.70 10.90 5.84
N ILE A 31 3.33 9.75 6.40
CA ILE A 31 2.07 9.50 7.08
C ILE A 31 1.87 10.33 8.36
N TRP A 32 2.97 10.72 9.00
CA TRP A 32 2.99 11.55 10.21
C TRP A 32 2.84 13.06 9.95
N THR A 33 2.71 13.47 8.69
CA THR A 33 2.54 14.89 8.32
C THR A 33 1.06 15.21 8.15
N ASP A 34 0.56 16.24 8.86
CA ASP A 34 -0.72 16.85 8.52
C ASP A 34 -0.52 17.97 7.50
N VAL A 35 -0.82 17.66 6.25
CA VAL A 35 -0.65 18.59 5.13
C VAL A 35 -1.54 19.82 5.21
N ARG A 36 -2.51 19.85 6.13
CA ARG A 36 -3.40 21.00 6.35
C ARG A 36 -2.75 22.08 7.20
N ASP A 37 -1.69 21.75 7.94
CA ASP A 37 -0.97 22.69 8.80
C ASP A 37 -0.08 23.66 7.99
N GLU A 38 0.24 23.31 6.75
CA GLU A 38 1.05 24.14 5.83
C GLU A 38 0.29 24.45 4.53
N PRO A 39 -0.80 25.25 4.59
CA PRO A 39 -1.59 25.58 3.41
C PRO A 39 -0.73 26.34 2.38
N GLY A 40 -0.69 25.83 1.16
CA GLY A 40 0.08 26.42 0.05
C GLY A 40 1.52 25.93 -0.09
N ALA A 41 2.03 25.09 0.83
CA ALA A 41 3.36 24.47 0.69
C ALA A 41 3.41 23.38 -0.39
N TYR A 42 2.24 22.81 -0.74
CA TYR A 42 2.13 21.66 -1.63
C TYR A 42 1.59 22.04 -3.00
N SER A 43 2.11 21.35 -4.02
CA SER A 43 1.66 21.44 -5.42
C SER A 43 0.43 20.57 -5.71
N GLY A 44 0.06 19.68 -4.78
CA GLY A 44 -1.12 18.83 -4.86
C GLY A 44 -1.22 17.88 -3.67
N TYR A 45 -2.31 17.13 -3.62
CA TYR A 45 -2.59 16.13 -2.59
C TYR A 45 -2.72 14.74 -3.19
N VAL A 46 -2.01 13.77 -2.63
CA VAL A 46 -1.96 12.39 -3.12
C VAL A 46 -2.56 11.46 -2.08
N PRO A 47 -3.55 10.62 -2.43
CA PRO A 47 -4.00 9.58 -1.52
C PRO A 47 -2.91 8.52 -1.37
N ALA A 48 -2.63 8.11 -0.14
CA ALA A 48 -1.61 7.14 0.18
C ALA A 48 -2.09 6.20 1.29
N CYS A 49 -1.42 5.07 1.43
CA CYS A 49 -1.70 4.04 2.43
C CYS A 49 -0.39 3.51 3.01
N GLU A 50 -0.40 3.12 4.29
CA GLU A 50 0.77 2.57 4.97
C GLU A 50 1.39 1.36 4.23
N CYS A 51 0.56 0.55 3.57
CA CYS A 51 1.01 -0.58 2.74
C CYS A 51 1.79 -0.17 1.46
N GLY A 52 2.03 1.13 1.24
CA GLY A 52 2.78 1.67 0.11
C GLY A 52 1.94 1.99 -1.13
N TRP A 53 0.62 1.81 -1.08
CA TRP A 53 -0.26 2.21 -2.19
C TRP A 53 -0.35 3.73 -2.29
N THR A 54 -0.37 4.24 -3.52
CA THR A 54 -0.62 5.66 -3.84
C THR A 54 -1.56 5.78 -5.04
N GLY A 55 -2.47 6.74 -5.01
CA GLY A 55 -3.36 7.04 -6.14
C GLY A 55 -3.05 8.36 -6.84
N ASP A 56 -3.94 8.77 -7.73
CA ASP A 56 -3.77 9.99 -8.51
C ASP A 56 -3.82 11.26 -7.67
N ALA A 57 -2.96 12.21 -8.01
CA ALA A 57 -2.91 13.52 -7.38
C ALA A 57 -4.21 14.32 -7.61
N ALA A 58 -4.59 15.10 -6.61
CA ALA A 58 -5.64 16.09 -6.64
C ALA A 58 -5.06 17.50 -6.47
N ASP A 59 -5.82 18.51 -6.86
CA ASP A 59 -5.40 19.92 -6.81
C ASP A 59 -5.03 20.37 -5.39
N PRO A 60 -4.14 21.36 -5.22
CA PRO A 60 -3.71 21.88 -3.90
C PRO A 60 -4.77 22.79 -3.28
N THR A 61 -5.99 22.30 -3.13
CA THR A 61 -7.14 22.99 -2.54
C THR A 61 -7.75 22.16 -1.41
N PRO A 62 -8.52 22.76 -0.49
CA PRO A 62 -9.26 21.98 0.51
C PRO A 62 -10.16 20.91 -0.12
N ALA A 63 -10.79 21.21 -1.26
CA ALA A 63 -11.59 20.26 -2.02
C ALA A 63 -10.73 19.11 -2.60
N GLY A 64 -9.51 19.40 -3.04
CA GLY A 64 -8.55 18.41 -3.51
C GLY A 64 -8.06 17.48 -2.40
N HIS A 65 -7.83 18.00 -1.19
CA HIS A 65 -7.53 17.18 -0.01
C HIS A 65 -8.68 16.20 0.27
N HIS A 66 -9.92 16.67 0.30
CA HIS A 66 -11.10 15.79 0.45
C HIS A 66 -11.24 14.81 -0.72
N ALA A 67 -10.89 15.20 -1.94
CA ALA A 67 -10.91 14.32 -3.09
C ALA A 67 -9.87 13.19 -2.95
N ALA A 68 -8.65 13.49 -2.51
CA ALA A 68 -7.63 12.49 -2.22
C ALA A 68 -8.13 11.53 -1.13
N GLN A 69 -8.64 12.03 0.00
CA GLN A 69 -9.20 11.18 1.05
C GLN A 69 -10.29 10.22 0.51
N ARG A 70 -11.19 10.72 -0.35
CA ARG A 70 -12.23 9.87 -0.96
C ARG A 70 -11.67 8.84 -1.93
N ARG A 71 -10.65 9.19 -2.73
CA ARG A 71 -9.99 8.25 -3.65
C ARG A 71 -9.35 7.09 -2.90
N TRP A 72 -8.71 7.34 -1.76
CA TRP A 72 -8.22 6.25 -0.93
C TRP A 72 -9.36 5.30 -0.50
N LEU A 73 -10.50 5.85 -0.06
CA LEU A 73 -11.67 5.05 0.33
C LEU A 73 -12.22 4.20 -0.84
N THR A 74 -12.34 4.79 -2.03
CA THR A 74 -13.00 4.14 -3.17
C THR A 74 -12.08 3.22 -3.97
N ASP A 75 -10.83 3.61 -4.14
CA ASP A 75 -9.93 2.98 -5.11
C ASP A 75 -9.00 1.96 -4.44
N HIS A 76 -8.80 2.08 -3.12
CA HIS A 76 -7.94 1.18 -2.35
C HIS A 76 -8.72 0.45 -1.26
N PHE A 77 -9.29 1.19 -0.30
CA PHE A 77 -9.92 0.58 0.88
C PHE A 77 -11.14 -0.28 0.52
N ALA A 78 -11.99 0.16 -0.41
CA ALA A 78 -13.15 -0.62 -0.84
C ALA A 78 -12.76 -1.96 -1.52
N LEU A 79 -11.64 -2.00 -2.25
CA LEU A 79 -11.13 -3.24 -2.82
C LEU A 79 -10.65 -4.18 -1.72
N LEU A 80 -9.91 -3.66 -0.75
CA LEU A 80 -9.47 -4.44 0.40
C LEU A 80 -10.64 -5.11 1.11
N VAL A 81 -11.67 -4.34 1.51
CA VAL A 81 -12.85 -4.87 2.20
C VAL A 81 -13.59 -5.92 1.37
N ARG A 82 -13.64 -5.74 0.04
CA ARG A 82 -14.28 -6.70 -0.87
C ARG A 82 -13.50 -8.02 -0.96
N GLU A 83 -12.18 -7.97 -1.02
CA GLU A 83 -11.32 -9.12 -1.29
C GLU A 83 -10.82 -9.85 -0.03
N LEU A 84 -10.77 -9.18 1.13
CA LEU A 84 -10.35 -9.78 2.41
C LEU A 84 -11.10 -11.07 2.79
N PRO A 85 -12.43 -11.20 2.60
CA PRO A 85 -13.15 -12.46 2.84
C PRO A 85 -12.70 -13.62 1.93
N ALA A 86 -12.04 -13.34 0.81
CA ALA A 86 -11.48 -14.34 -0.10
C ALA A 86 -10.01 -14.66 0.24
N LEU A 87 -9.21 -13.67 0.62
CA LEU A 87 -7.81 -13.85 1.01
C LEU A 87 -7.65 -14.54 2.37
N ALA A 88 -8.55 -14.27 3.34
CA ALA A 88 -8.57 -14.99 4.62
C ALA A 88 -8.88 -16.50 4.50
N ARG A 89 -9.34 -16.95 3.32
CA ARG A 89 -9.55 -18.39 3.02
C ARG A 89 -8.35 -19.03 2.34
N VAL A 90 -7.41 -18.23 1.83
CA VAL A 90 -6.12 -18.70 1.34
C VAL A 90 -5.18 -18.63 2.53
N ASP A 91 -5.11 -19.72 3.28
CA ASP A 91 -4.17 -19.90 4.39
C ASP A 91 -2.74 -19.88 3.80
N VAL A 92 -2.16 -18.70 3.66
CA VAL A 92 -0.73 -18.55 3.36
C VAL A 92 -0.01 -18.81 4.68
N THR A 93 0.15 -20.08 5.02
CA THR A 93 1.04 -20.48 6.12
C THR A 93 2.41 -19.86 5.87
N GLU A 94 3.04 -19.29 6.91
CA GLU A 94 4.30 -18.52 6.99
C GLU A 94 5.55 -19.03 6.21
N ARG A 95 5.45 -20.09 5.41
CA ARG A 95 6.58 -20.74 4.73
C ARG A 95 7.09 -20.06 3.46
N ASP A 96 6.38 -19.09 2.89
CA ASP A 96 6.78 -18.52 1.58
C ASP A 96 7.55 -17.19 1.64
N PHE A 97 7.77 -16.62 2.84
CA PHE A 97 8.61 -15.44 3.04
C PHE A 97 9.96 -15.77 3.71
N LEU A 98 10.71 -16.70 3.11
CA LEU A 98 12.15 -16.75 3.32
C LEU A 98 12.83 -15.75 2.38
N TRP A 99 13.22 -14.61 2.96
CA TRP A 99 14.33 -13.77 2.54
C TRP A 99 15.43 -14.62 1.88
N SER A 100 15.50 -14.61 0.55
CA SER A 100 16.58 -15.27 -0.21
C SER A 100 17.54 -14.22 -0.76
N GLY A 101 18.23 -13.54 0.16
CA GLY A 101 19.57 -13.06 -0.15
C GLY A 101 20.50 -14.27 -0.30
N VAL A 102 21.04 -14.47 -1.51
CA VAL A 102 22.21 -15.27 -1.96
C VAL A 102 21.85 -16.23 -3.13
N PRO A 103 22.67 -16.29 -4.22
CA PRO A 103 22.19 -16.52 -5.58
C PRO A 103 22.22 -17.99 -6.02
N ALA A 104 21.53 -18.23 -7.14
CA ALA A 104 21.36 -19.49 -7.84
C ALA A 104 22.64 -20.33 -7.99
N VAL A 105 22.54 -21.61 -7.64
CA VAL A 105 23.40 -22.67 -8.18
C VAL A 105 22.51 -23.62 -8.96
N VAL A 106 22.49 -23.46 -10.28
CA VAL A 106 21.98 -24.48 -11.19
C VAL A 106 22.97 -25.65 -11.15
N ARG A 107 22.54 -26.80 -10.63
CA ARG A 107 23.18 -28.09 -10.90
C ARG A 107 22.22 -28.94 -11.73
N THR A 108 22.55 -29.09 -13.00
CA THR A 108 21.94 -30.06 -13.93
C THR A 108 22.06 -31.48 -13.36
N PRO A 109 21.03 -32.33 -13.47
CA PRO A 109 21.15 -33.74 -13.08
C PRO A 109 21.93 -34.51 -14.15
N PRO A 110 22.88 -35.42 -13.81
CA PRO A 110 23.30 -36.44 -14.74
C PRO A 110 22.22 -37.53 -14.85
N ALA A 111 22.04 -37.98 -16.09
CA ALA A 111 21.12 -39.01 -16.54
C ALA A 111 21.26 -40.33 -15.76
N GLY A 112 20.14 -41.04 -15.64
CA GLY A 112 20.03 -42.26 -14.85
C GLY A 112 20.89 -43.43 -15.34
N HIS A 113 20.91 -44.50 -14.54
CA HIS A 113 21.02 -45.89 -15.00
C HIS A 113 20.50 -46.81 -13.89
N THR A 114 19.70 -47.79 -14.31
CA THR A 114 19.27 -49.00 -13.61
C THR A 114 20.45 -49.87 -13.16
N VAL A 115 20.16 -50.83 -12.25
CA VAL A 115 20.79 -52.15 -11.96
C VAL A 115 20.65 -52.37 -10.43
N SER A 116 20.15 -53.49 -9.90
CA SER A 116 19.70 -54.78 -10.41
C SER A 116 18.69 -55.38 -9.44
#